data_AF-A0A318MIR5-F1
#
_entry.id   AF-A0A318MIR5-F1
#
_cell.length_a   1.000
_cell.length_b   1.000
_cell.length_c   1.000
_cell.angle_alpha   90.00
_cell.angle_beta   90.00
_cell.angle_gamma   90.00
#
_symmetry.space_group_name_H-M   'P 1'
#
loop_
_entity.id
_entity.type
_entity.pdbx_description
1 polymer ?
#
loop_
_entity_poly.entity_id
_entity_poly.type
_entity_poly.pdbx_seq_one_letter_code
_entity_poly.pdbx_strand_id
1 'polypeptide(L)'
;MTEHTQLIDAVNVRITTREYDPKPIDPDLARQLGSTLNALNTLSGLDMQLVLGKPDAFTADNASGHLANAANYLALVGPKDDQESLEKAGFYGERMVLAATLYGLGTGWVSGSWDRQAAERHCRITPSQSLYLVVTIGYPADQVGYGNQDFDKLCQRQSEHRTSKSYEELTSSMSVQDRQEAPEWFKAGVAAAAKAPSAMNGQPVVFAWDKNTGDAIATLDPSVAYGSAVDLGIAKMNFQIGSGGGTWTWGDGGRFIRS
;
A
#
# COMPACT_ATOMS: atom_id res chain seq x y z
N MET A 1 18.40 2.67 21.58
CA MET A 1 17.34 2.02 20.79
C MET A 1 17.10 2.93 19.61
N THR A 2 17.35 2.46 18.39
CA THR A 2 17.08 3.24 17.18
C THR A 2 15.56 3.40 17.06
N GLU A 3 15.05 4.62 17.05
CA GLU A 3 13.62 4.84 16.84
C GLU A 3 13.28 4.53 15.37
N HIS A 4 12.51 3.46 15.15
CA HIS A 4 12.06 3.01 13.83
C HIS A 4 10.86 3.83 13.36
N THR A 5 11.12 5.06 12.93
CA THR A 5 10.10 6.07 12.58
C THR A 5 10.05 6.38 11.09
N GLN A 6 10.83 5.67 10.28
CA GLN A 6 10.91 5.94 8.85
C GLN A 6 9.95 5.04 8.06
N LEU A 7 9.46 5.51 6.91
CA LEU A 7 8.57 4.71 6.07
C LEU A 7 9.20 3.39 5.62
N ILE A 8 10.54 3.32 5.48
CA ILE A 8 11.24 2.07 5.16
C ILE A 8 11.09 1.03 6.28
N ASP A 9 11.03 1.46 7.55
CA ASP A 9 10.77 0.55 8.67
C ASP A 9 9.35 -0.03 8.55
N ALA A 10 8.36 0.80 8.22
CA ALA A 10 6.99 0.34 7.97
C ALA A 10 6.90 -0.67 6.82
N VAL A 11 7.61 -0.44 5.70
CA VAL A 11 7.67 -1.40 4.59
C VAL A 11 8.16 -2.77 5.07
N ASN A 12 9.14 -2.79 5.98
CA ASN A 12 9.75 -4.01 6.48
C ASN A 12 8.87 -4.79 7.46
N VAL A 13 7.86 -4.18 8.08
CA VAL A 13 7.03 -4.83 9.12
C VAL A 13 5.55 -4.93 8.77
N ARG A 14 5.07 -4.17 7.77
CA ARG A 14 3.64 -4.12 7.39
C ARG A 14 3.19 -5.47 6.84
N ILE A 15 2.20 -6.07 7.51
CA ILE A 15 1.47 -7.23 7.02
C ILE A 15 -0.03 -6.96 6.90
N THR A 16 -0.76 -7.83 6.21
CA THR A 16 -2.21 -7.68 6.07
C THR A 16 -2.88 -8.10 7.36
N THR A 17 -3.51 -7.13 8.03
CA THR A 17 -4.33 -7.37 9.22
C THR A 17 -5.77 -7.70 8.79
N ARG A 18 -6.35 -8.74 9.41
CA ARG A 18 -7.75 -9.12 9.21
C ARG A 18 -8.54 -9.17 10.52
N GLU A 19 -7.85 -9.21 11.65
CA GLU A 19 -8.44 -9.26 12.98
C GLU A 19 -8.06 -8.02 13.76
N TYR A 20 -9.07 -7.28 14.18
CA TYR A 20 -8.93 -6.00 14.86
C TYR A 20 -9.43 -6.09 16.30
N ASP A 21 -8.77 -5.34 17.20
CA ASP A 21 -9.32 -5.04 18.51
C ASP A 21 -10.53 -4.08 18.32
N PRO A 22 -11.69 -4.34 18.94
CA PRO A 22 -12.88 -3.49 18.82
C PRO A 22 -12.70 -2.09 19.46
N LYS A 23 -11.60 -1.85 20.16
CA LYS A 23 -11.25 -0.54 20.71
C LYS A 23 -11.25 0.54 19.61
N PRO A 24 -11.97 1.65 19.80
CA PRO A 24 -11.94 2.78 18.87
C PRO A 24 -10.54 3.36 18.71
N ILE A 25 -10.21 3.82 17.49
CA ILE A 25 -9.01 4.61 17.25
C ILE A 25 -9.08 5.88 18.11
N ASP A 26 -8.01 6.15 18.86
CA ASP A 26 -7.93 7.32 19.75
C ASP A 26 -8.19 8.63 18.99
N PRO A 27 -8.96 9.59 19.54
CA PRO A 27 -9.27 10.85 18.86
C PRO A 27 -8.03 11.66 18.44
N ASP A 28 -6.95 11.61 19.21
CA ASP A 28 -5.71 12.34 18.88
C ASP A 28 -4.99 11.67 17.72
N LEU A 29 -4.95 10.32 17.74
CA LEU A 29 -4.43 9.55 16.62
C LEU A 29 -5.28 9.74 15.35
N ALA A 30 -6.61 9.76 15.47
CA ALA A 30 -7.51 10.05 14.35
C ALA A 30 -7.23 11.44 13.72
N ARG A 31 -6.95 12.46 14.55
CA ARG A 31 -6.55 13.80 14.08
C ARG A 31 -5.19 13.79 13.39
N GLN A 32 -4.22 13.01 13.88
CA GLN A 32 -2.92 12.85 13.23
C GLN A 32 -3.07 12.17 11.86
N LEU A 33 -3.80 11.05 11.78
CA LEU A 33 -4.12 10.37 10.52
C LEU A 33 -4.81 11.31 9.53
N GLY A 34 -5.80 12.09 10.00
CA GLY A 34 -6.50 13.08 9.18
C GLY A 34 -5.59 14.18 8.65
N SER A 35 -4.62 14.65 9.46
CA SER A 35 -3.65 15.66 9.04
C SER A 35 -2.71 15.13 7.95
N THR A 36 -2.20 13.90 8.12
CA THR A 36 -1.41 13.20 7.10
C THR A 36 -2.23 13.02 5.81
N LEU A 37 -3.48 12.58 5.93
CA LEU A 37 -4.37 12.34 4.80
C LEU A 37 -4.65 13.63 4.01
N ASN A 38 -4.87 14.76 4.69
CA ASN A 38 -5.08 16.06 4.05
C ASN A 38 -3.87 16.49 3.20
N ALA A 39 -2.65 16.28 3.72
CA ALA A 39 -1.44 16.55 2.95
C ALA A 39 -1.33 15.65 1.71
N LEU A 40 -1.66 14.35 1.85
CA LEU A 40 -1.66 13.42 0.72
C LEU A 40 -2.72 13.75 -0.33
N ASN A 41 -3.93 14.16 0.08
CA ASN A 41 -4.97 14.63 -0.85
C ASN A 41 -4.53 15.89 -1.60
N THR A 42 -3.86 16.83 -0.91
CA THR A 42 -3.30 18.04 -1.55
C THR A 42 -2.27 17.69 -2.62
N LEU A 43 -1.39 16.71 -2.36
CA LEU A 43 -0.36 16.28 -3.30
C LEU A 43 -0.91 15.45 -4.47
N SER A 44 -1.91 14.61 -4.20
CA SER A 44 -2.45 13.66 -5.17
C SER A 44 -3.57 14.23 -6.05
N GLY A 45 -4.29 15.23 -5.55
CA GLY A 45 -5.55 15.68 -6.16
C GLY A 45 -6.72 14.70 -5.93
N LEU A 46 -6.55 13.69 -5.08
CA LEU A 46 -7.61 12.75 -4.69
C LEU A 46 -8.42 13.28 -3.51
N ASP A 47 -9.52 12.59 -3.20
CA ASP A 47 -10.36 12.85 -2.02
C ASP A 47 -10.40 11.60 -1.13
N MET A 48 -9.23 11.10 -0.72
CA MET A 48 -9.15 9.96 0.19
C MET A 48 -9.71 10.33 1.58
N GLN A 49 -10.48 9.44 2.21
CA GLN A 49 -11.25 9.75 3.43
C GLN A 49 -11.03 8.69 4.50
N LEU A 50 -10.79 9.14 5.74
CA LEU A 50 -10.78 8.26 6.90
C LEU A 50 -12.21 8.12 7.43
N VAL A 51 -12.75 6.90 7.40
CA VAL A 51 -14.08 6.57 7.95
C VAL A 51 -13.91 5.72 9.21
N LEU A 52 -14.54 6.13 10.31
CA LEU A 52 -14.39 5.53 11.64
C LEU A 52 -15.73 4.99 12.16
N GLY A 53 -15.71 3.82 12.81
CA GLY A 53 -16.85 3.26 13.52
C GLY A 53 -18.05 2.87 12.64
N LYS A 54 -17.79 2.42 11.40
CA LYS A 54 -18.78 2.01 10.39
C LYS A 54 -18.58 0.53 10.00
N PRO A 55 -18.97 -0.42 10.88
CA PRO A 55 -18.81 -1.86 10.63
C PRO A 55 -19.80 -2.41 9.59
N ASP A 56 -20.83 -1.66 9.23
CA ASP A 56 -21.85 -2.07 8.28
C ASP A 56 -21.25 -2.39 6.89
N ALA A 57 -20.18 -1.68 6.51
CA ALA A 57 -19.38 -1.95 5.32
C ALA A 57 -18.73 -3.35 5.29
N PHE A 58 -18.62 -4.03 6.42
CA PHE A 58 -17.94 -5.34 6.56
C PHE A 58 -18.81 -6.37 7.26
N THR A 59 -20.14 -6.20 7.28
CA THR A 59 -21.04 -7.08 8.05
C THR A 59 -20.87 -8.57 7.70
N ALA A 60 -20.87 -8.89 6.40
CA ALA A 60 -20.74 -10.27 5.93
C ALA A 60 -19.34 -10.85 6.20
N ASP A 61 -18.29 -10.05 5.99
CA ASP A 61 -16.90 -10.46 6.22
C ASP A 61 -16.59 -10.65 7.71
N ASN A 62 -17.14 -9.80 8.58
CA ASN A 62 -17.08 -9.96 10.04
C ASN A 62 -17.86 -11.19 10.51
N ALA A 63 -19.05 -11.45 9.93
CA ALA A 63 -19.87 -12.60 10.30
C ALA A 63 -19.27 -13.94 9.83
N SER A 64 -18.59 -13.94 8.67
CA SER A 64 -17.93 -15.14 8.12
C SER A 64 -16.56 -15.43 8.74
N GLY A 65 -15.98 -14.47 9.46
CA GLY A 65 -14.61 -14.56 9.99
C GLY A 65 -13.53 -14.27 8.95
N HIS A 66 -13.89 -13.80 7.75
CA HIS A 66 -12.90 -13.31 6.78
C HIS A 66 -12.20 -12.03 7.28
N LEU A 67 -12.96 -11.19 7.98
CA LEU A 67 -12.48 -10.11 8.83
C LEU A 67 -13.01 -10.36 10.26
N ALA A 68 -12.41 -9.72 11.25
CA ALA A 68 -12.95 -9.67 12.60
C ALA A 68 -12.87 -8.25 13.15
N ASN A 69 -14.00 -7.73 13.62
CA ASN A 69 -14.18 -6.38 14.16
C ASN A 69 -13.72 -5.24 13.23
N ALA A 70 -13.72 -5.46 11.92
CA ALA A 70 -13.44 -4.40 10.97
C ALA A 70 -14.54 -3.33 11.03
N ALA A 71 -14.17 -2.10 11.40
CA ALA A 71 -15.10 -0.99 11.57
C ALA A 71 -14.55 0.36 11.08
N ASN A 72 -13.27 0.44 10.72
CA ASN A 72 -12.66 1.67 10.20
C ASN A 72 -11.93 1.38 8.90
N TYR A 73 -11.92 2.36 8.01
CA TYR A 73 -11.26 2.22 6.72
C TYR A 73 -10.84 3.56 6.13
N LEU A 74 -9.77 3.51 5.34
CA LEU A 74 -9.42 4.52 4.37
C LEU A 74 -10.19 4.25 3.08
N ALA A 75 -11.08 5.16 2.72
CA ALA A 75 -11.80 5.17 1.45
C ALA A 75 -10.96 5.89 0.39
N LEU A 76 -10.64 5.22 -0.71
CA LEU A 76 -9.88 5.81 -1.80
C LEU A 76 -10.85 6.36 -2.86
N VAL A 77 -11.21 7.64 -2.75
CA VAL A 77 -12.15 8.30 -3.69
C VAL A 77 -11.37 9.17 -4.67
N GLY A 78 -11.72 9.09 -5.95
CA GLY A 78 -11.11 9.87 -7.01
C GLY A 78 -12.00 10.00 -8.25
N PRO A 79 -11.53 10.71 -9.30
CA PRO A 79 -12.25 10.87 -10.56
C PRO A 79 -12.69 9.56 -11.20
N LYS A 80 -13.88 9.53 -11.79
CA LYS A 80 -14.31 8.37 -12.60
C LYS A 80 -13.43 8.21 -13.84
N ASP A 81 -13.25 6.95 -14.25
CA ASP A 81 -12.64 6.57 -15.53
C ASP A 81 -11.24 7.13 -15.80
N ASP A 82 -10.47 7.42 -14.74
CA ASP A 82 -9.12 7.99 -14.83
C ASP A 82 -8.06 7.02 -14.28
N GLN A 83 -7.28 6.41 -15.18
CA GLN A 83 -6.25 5.43 -14.82
C GLN A 83 -5.10 6.03 -14.01
N GLU A 84 -4.75 7.29 -14.29
CA GLU A 84 -3.72 7.99 -13.52
C GLU A 84 -4.18 8.19 -12.05
N SER A 85 -5.43 8.55 -11.81
CA SER A 85 -5.99 8.67 -10.47
C SER A 85 -6.09 7.33 -9.75
N LEU A 86 -6.38 6.22 -10.45
CA LEU A 86 -6.30 4.88 -9.88
C LEU A 86 -4.88 4.53 -9.43
N GLU A 87 -3.87 4.84 -10.25
CA GLU A 87 -2.47 4.67 -9.86
C GLU A 87 -2.08 5.55 -8.67
N LYS A 88 -2.46 6.83 -8.69
CA LYS A 88 -2.25 7.74 -7.56
C LYS A 88 -2.93 7.22 -6.30
N ALA A 89 -4.12 6.62 -6.41
CA ALA A 89 -4.82 6.05 -5.26
C ALA A 89 -4.03 4.89 -4.65
N GLY A 90 -3.43 4.03 -5.47
CA GLY A 90 -2.47 3.02 -5.01
C GLY A 90 -1.24 3.64 -4.35
N PHE A 91 -0.61 4.60 -5.03
CA PHE A 91 0.64 5.24 -4.61
C PHE A 91 0.49 6.01 -3.28
N TYR A 92 -0.44 6.94 -3.20
CA TYR A 92 -0.68 7.76 -2.01
C TYR A 92 -1.46 7.00 -0.92
N GLY A 93 -2.35 6.07 -1.30
CA GLY A 93 -3.00 5.17 -0.37
C GLY A 93 -1.99 4.30 0.37
N GLU A 94 -0.99 3.76 -0.32
CA GLU A 94 0.08 2.98 0.31
C GLU A 94 0.94 3.83 1.25
N ARG A 95 1.20 5.09 0.90
CA ARG A 95 1.87 6.00 1.84
C ARG A 95 1.06 6.22 3.13
N MET A 96 -0.26 6.30 3.02
CA MET A 96 -1.15 6.39 4.18
C MET A 96 -1.15 5.07 4.99
N VAL A 97 -1.14 3.93 4.31
CA VAL A 97 -1.01 2.59 4.92
C VAL A 97 0.25 2.49 5.76
N LEU A 98 1.40 2.85 5.19
CA LEU A 98 2.68 2.80 5.88
C LEU A 98 2.74 3.80 7.05
N ALA A 99 2.15 4.98 6.91
CA ALA A 99 2.01 5.93 8.01
C ALA A 99 1.14 5.36 9.15
N ALA A 100 0.01 4.72 8.83
CA ALA A 100 -0.82 4.04 9.83
C ALA A 100 -0.06 2.92 10.55
N THR A 101 0.78 2.17 9.83
CA THR A 101 1.67 1.16 10.43
C THR A 101 2.67 1.76 11.41
N LEU A 102 3.26 2.93 11.11
CA LEU A 102 4.13 3.64 12.06
C LEU A 102 3.39 4.10 13.32
N TYR A 103 2.09 4.36 13.23
CA TYR A 103 1.25 4.64 14.40
C TYR A 103 0.77 3.38 15.15
N GLY A 104 1.29 2.20 14.78
CA GLY A 104 0.95 0.93 15.43
C GLY A 104 -0.40 0.36 15.02
N LEU A 105 -0.97 0.82 13.89
CA LEU A 105 -2.23 0.29 13.36
C LEU A 105 -1.97 -0.80 12.32
N GLY A 106 -2.81 -1.82 12.36
CA GLY A 106 -2.93 -2.84 11.33
C GLY A 106 -3.71 -2.32 10.13
N THR A 107 -3.34 -2.80 8.94
CA THR A 107 -3.96 -2.38 7.68
C THR A 107 -4.23 -3.57 6.75
N GLY A 108 -5.30 -3.49 5.97
CA GLY A 108 -5.63 -4.50 4.96
C GLY A 108 -6.32 -3.90 3.75
N TRP A 109 -5.69 -4.00 2.57
CA TRP A 109 -6.29 -3.66 1.29
C TRP A 109 -7.47 -4.60 0.97
N VAL A 110 -8.64 -4.03 0.67
CA VAL A 110 -9.88 -4.78 0.41
C VAL A 110 -10.49 -4.32 -0.92
N SER A 111 -10.53 -5.22 -1.90
CA SER A 111 -11.16 -4.98 -3.20
C SER A 111 -12.51 -5.71 -3.36
N GLY A 112 -12.65 -6.92 -2.80
CA GLY A 112 -13.85 -7.77 -2.97
C GLY A 112 -14.63 -8.09 -1.68
N SER A 113 -14.00 -8.00 -0.52
CA SER A 113 -14.55 -8.41 0.79
C SER A 113 -15.16 -7.24 1.57
N TRP A 114 -16.18 -6.60 0.97
CA TRP A 114 -16.87 -5.45 1.54
C TRP A 114 -18.22 -5.16 0.87
N ASP A 115 -19.13 -4.54 1.61
CA ASP A 115 -20.33 -3.91 1.08
C ASP A 115 -20.00 -2.49 0.62
N ARG A 116 -19.76 -2.37 -0.68
CA ARG A 116 -19.45 -1.10 -1.34
C ARG A 116 -20.55 -0.05 -1.14
N GLN A 117 -21.83 -0.40 -1.21
CA GLN A 117 -22.92 0.57 -1.06
C GLN A 117 -23.06 1.06 0.38
N ALA A 118 -22.82 0.18 1.36
CA ALA A 118 -22.70 0.58 2.75
C ALA A 118 -21.52 1.55 2.96
N ALA A 119 -20.36 1.26 2.39
CA ALA A 119 -19.21 2.14 2.51
C ALA A 119 -19.42 3.52 1.84
N GLU A 120 -19.99 3.55 0.63
CA GLU A 120 -20.28 4.80 -0.09
C GLU A 120 -21.21 5.73 0.71
N ARG A 121 -22.14 5.20 1.51
CA ARG A 121 -23.03 5.99 2.39
C ARG A 121 -22.30 6.80 3.46
N HIS A 122 -21.07 6.43 3.80
CA HIS A 122 -20.24 7.12 4.79
C HIS A 122 -19.16 8.01 4.16
N CYS A 123 -19.10 8.07 2.83
CA CYS A 123 -18.15 8.86 2.08
C CYS A 123 -18.81 10.09 1.45
N ARG A 124 -18.03 11.16 1.24
CA ARG A 124 -18.44 12.27 0.37
C ARG A 124 -17.99 11.94 -1.05
N ILE A 125 -18.91 11.68 -1.97
CA ILE A 125 -18.59 11.34 -3.35
C ILE A 125 -19.42 12.25 -4.27
N THR A 126 -18.74 13.03 -5.11
CA THR A 126 -19.40 13.89 -6.10
C THR A 126 -19.80 13.07 -7.35
N PRO A 127 -20.70 13.58 -8.23
CA PRO A 127 -21.09 12.87 -9.46
C PRO A 127 -19.93 12.49 -10.39
N SER A 128 -18.82 13.25 -10.35
CA SER A 128 -17.60 13.00 -11.12
C SER A 128 -16.60 12.06 -10.45
N GLN A 129 -16.89 11.60 -9.23
CA GLN A 129 -16.01 10.71 -8.46
C GLN A 129 -16.62 9.32 -8.28
N SER A 130 -15.77 8.35 -8.03
CA SER A 130 -16.15 7.04 -7.51
C SER A 130 -15.22 6.63 -6.38
N LEU A 131 -15.74 5.77 -5.50
CA LEU A 131 -14.91 5.08 -4.52
C LEU A 131 -14.14 3.96 -5.23
N TYR A 132 -12.83 3.96 -5.28
CA TYR A 132 -12.12 2.88 -5.97
C TYR A 132 -12.13 1.61 -5.12
N LEU A 133 -11.56 1.71 -3.92
CA LEU A 133 -11.28 0.61 -3.00
C LEU A 133 -11.32 1.14 -1.56
N VAL A 134 -11.22 0.23 -0.60
CA VAL A 134 -10.98 0.59 0.80
C VAL A 134 -9.77 -0.16 1.37
N VAL A 135 -9.16 0.45 2.37
CA VAL A 135 -8.17 -0.21 3.23
C VAL A 135 -8.73 -0.24 4.64
N THR A 136 -8.92 -1.42 5.22
CA THR A 136 -9.30 -1.57 6.63
C THR A 136 -8.18 -1.08 7.55
N ILE A 137 -8.51 -0.40 8.64
CA ILE A 137 -7.56 0.18 9.59
C ILE A 137 -8.05 -0.02 11.03
N GLY A 138 -7.15 -0.41 11.93
CA GLY A 138 -7.47 -0.52 13.35
C GLY A 138 -6.31 -1.06 14.16
N TYR A 139 -6.49 -1.16 15.48
CA TYR A 139 -5.52 -1.88 16.31
C TYR A 139 -5.57 -3.37 15.97
N PRO A 140 -4.43 -4.04 15.68
CA PRO A 140 -4.42 -5.49 15.50
C PRO A 140 -4.92 -6.18 16.78
N ALA A 141 -5.68 -7.25 16.66
CA ALA A 141 -6.19 -7.99 17.83
C ALA A 141 -5.08 -8.46 18.79
N ASP A 142 -3.89 -8.79 18.26
CA ASP A 142 -2.69 -9.14 19.04
C ASP A 142 -1.74 -7.95 19.24
N GLN A 143 -2.26 -6.78 19.64
CA GLN A 143 -1.46 -5.56 19.75
C GLN A 143 -0.27 -5.70 20.72
N VAL A 144 -0.44 -6.44 21.82
CA VAL A 144 0.60 -6.67 22.82
C VAL A 144 1.71 -7.59 22.28
N GLY A 145 1.34 -8.64 21.54
CA GLY A 145 2.30 -9.51 20.87
C GLY A 145 3.12 -8.75 19.82
N TYR A 146 2.50 -7.84 19.07
CA TYR A 146 3.18 -6.97 18.12
C TYR A 146 4.12 -5.96 18.79
N GLY A 147 3.64 -5.24 19.81
CA GLY A 147 4.39 -4.15 20.44
C GLY A 147 5.61 -4.59 21.25
N ASN A 148 5.67 -5.86 21.67
CA ASN A 148 6.77 -6.41 22.47
C ASN A 148 7.85 -7.12 21.65
N GLN A 149 7.69 -7.22 20.32
CA GLN A 149 8.68 -7.85 19.46
C GLN A 149 9.80 -6.87 19.12
N ASP A 150 11.03 -7.38 19.09
CA ASP A 150 12.14 -6.67 18.47
C ASP A 150 11.87 -6.51 16.96
N PHE A 151 12.49 -5.48 16.38
CA PHE A 151 12.27 -5.11 14.98
C PHE A 151 12.63 -6.25 14.01
N ASP A 152 13.67 -7.03 14.32
CA ASP A 152 14.10 -8.16 13.49
C ASP A 152 13.03 -9.25 13.42
N LYS A 153 12.35 -9.57 14.54
CA LYS A 153 11.20 -10.50 14.54
C LYS A 153 10.01 -9.96 13.75
N LEU A 154 9.75 -8.66 13.81
CA LEU A 154 8.69 -8.04 13.00
C LEU A 154 9.01 -8.15 11.50
N CYS A 155 10.29 -7.95 11.12
CA CYS A 155 10.76 -8.15 9.74
C CYS A 155 10.64 -9.61 9.31
N GLN A 156 11.02 -10.55 10.18
CA GLN A 156 10.87 -11.98 9.90
C GLN A 156 9.41 -12.36 9.68
N ARG A 157 8.51 -11.93 10.58
CA ARG A 157 7.07 -12.16 10.46
C ARG A 157 6.53 -11.61 9.14
N GLN A 158 6.99 -10.43 8.72
CA GLN A 158 6.60 -9.85 7.43
C GLN A 158 7.05 -10.74 6.26
N SER A 159 8.29 -11.21 6.31
CA SER A 159 8.86 -12.06 5.24
C SER A 159 8.16 -13.43 5.15
N GLU A 160 7.66 -13.96 6.26
CA GLU A 160 6.95 -15.24 6.35
C GLU A 160 5.44 -15.12 6.10
N HIS A 161 4.87 -13.91 6.16
CA HIS A 161 3.44 -13.67 6.00
C HIS A 161 2.92 -14.01 4.61
N ARG A 162 3.77 -13.87 3.58
CA ARG A 162 3.45 -14.17 2.19
C ARG A 162 4.71 -14.49 1.40
N THR A 163 4.56 -15.30 0.36
CA THR A 163 5.63 -15.48 -0.63
C THR A 163 5.84 -14.19 -1.41
N SER A 164 7.10 -13.75 -1.52
CA SER A 164 7.51 -12.64 -2.36
C SER A 164 8.21 -13.16 -3.60
N LYS A 165 7.96 -12.52 -4.75
CA LYS A 165 8.72 -12.77 -5.98
C LYS A 165 10.18 -12.38 -5.77
N SER A 166 11.09 -13.11 -6.40
CA SER A 166 12.53 -12.83 -6.35
C SER A 166 12.88 -11.55 -7.13
N TYR A 167 14.10 -11.06 -6.94
CA TYR A 167 14.63 -9.96 -7.73
C TYR A 167 14.61 -10.27 -9.23
N GLU A 168 14.95 -11.49 -9.64
CA GLU A 168 14.93 -11.96 -11.02
C GLU A 168 13.52 -12.01 -11.60
N GLU A 169 12.54 -12.48 -10.82
CA GLU A 169 11.14 -12.53 -11.25
C GLU A 169 10.56 -11.11 -11.44
N LEU A 170 10.88 -10.20 -10.52
CA LEU A 170 10.46 -8.79 -10.60
C LEU A 170 11.24 -7.98 -11.62
N THR A 171 12.36 -8.49 -12.14
CA THR A 171 13.15 -7.86 -13.21
C THR A 171 13.25 -8.78 -14.43
N SER A 172 12.19 -9.54 -14.69
CA SER A 172 12.15 -10.61 -15.70
C SER A 172 12.47 -10.12 -17.12
N SER A 173 12.23 -8.84 -17.41
CA SER A 173 12.55 -8.19 -18.69
C SER A 173 14.04 -7.81 -18.87
N MET A 174 14.84 -7.82 -17.80
CA MET A 174 16.26 -7.49 -17.84
C MET A 174 17.12 -8.72 -18.16
N SER A 175 18.26 -8.50 -18.84
CA SER A 175 19.28 -9.54 -18.99
C SER A 175 19.98 -9.82 -17.65
N VAL A 176 20.63 -10.99 -17.53
CA VAL A 176 21.45 -11.33 -16.35
C VAL A 176 22.55 -10.30 -16.12
N GLN A 177 23.17 -9.82 -17.20
CA GLN A 177 24.23 -8.81 -17.14
C GLN A 177 23.68 -7.46 -16.61
N ASP A 178 22.57 -6.96 -17.18
CA ASP A 178 22.01 -5.68 -16.75
C ASP A 178 21.55 -5.73 -15.27
N ARG A 179 21.05 -6.88 -14.79
CA ARG A 179 20.69 -7.07 -13.37
C ARG A 179 21.90 -6.97 -12.44
N GLN A 180 23.06 -7.48 -12.86
CA GLN A 180 24.30 -7.43 -12.09
C GLN A 180 24.86 -5.99 -12.06
N GLU A 181 24.80 -5.30 -13.20
CA GLU A 181 25.27 -3.93 -13.36
C GLU A 181 24.34 -2.88 -12.73
N ALA A 182 23.08 -3.23 -12.47
CA ALA A 182 22.11 -2.32 -11.88
C ALA A 182 22.60 -1.73 -10.54
N PRO A 183 22.37 -0.44 -10.30
CA PRO A 183 22.87 0.25 -9.12
C PRO A 183 22.12 -0.19 -7.85
N GLU A 184 22.77 -0.07 -6.70
CA GLU A 184 22.21 -0.53 -5.41
C GLU A 184 20.88 0.13 -5.03
N TRP A 185 20.67 1.38 -5.41
CA TRP A 185 19.38 2.06 -5.17
C TRP A 185 18.24 1.42 -5.95
N PHE A 186 18.50 0.89 -7.16
CA PHE A 186 17.49 0.19 -7.96
C PHE A 186 17.17 -1.16 -7.31
N LYS A 187 18.20 -1.92 -6.92
CA LYS A 187 18.03 -3.20 -6.22
C LYS A 187 17.26 -3.02 -4.91
N ALA A 188 17.58 -1.98 -4.13
CA ALA A 188 16.87 -1.64 -2.90
C ALA A 188 15.40 -1.24 -3.16
N GLY A 189 15.15 -0.48 -4.23
CA GLY A 189 13.80 -0.17 -4.69
C GLY A 189 13.00 -1.42 -5.04
N VAL A 190 13.55 -2.33 -5.84
CA VAL A 190 12.88 -3.60 -6.18
C VAL A 190 12.65 -4.47 -4.94
N ALA A 191 13.62 -4.54 -4.03
CA ALA A 191 13.48 -5.28 -2.77
C ALA A 191 12.37 -4.73 -1.86
N ALA A 192 12.17 -3.40 -1.85
CA ALA A 192 11.04 -2.79 -1.16
C ALA A 192 9.71 -3.04 -1.91
N ALA A 193 9.69 -2.92 -3.23
CA ALA A 193 8.51 -3.22 -4.05
C ALA A 193 8.05 -4.68 -3.90
N ALA A 194 8.99 -5.62 -3.73
CA ALA A 194 8.71 -7.03 -3.47
C ALA A 194 7.89 -7.26 -2.19
N LYS A 195 7.89 -6.30 -1.26
CA LYS A 195 7.17 -6.32 0.02
C LYS A 195 5.80 -5.64 -0.06
N ALA A 196 5.54 -4.89 -1.12
CA ALA A 196 4.30 -4.15 -1.32
C ALA A 196 3.09 -5.12 -1.39
N PRO A 197 1.92 -4.77 -0.80
CA PRO A 197 0.71 -5.55 -1.00
C PRO A 197 0.26 -5.49 -2.46
N SER A 198 -0.42 -6.54 -2.93
CA SER A 198 -1.07 -6.56 -4.24
C SER A 198 -2.28 -7.48 -4.23
N ALA A 199 -3.20 -7.26 -5.16
CA ALA A 199 -4.38 -8.10 -5.32
C ALA A 199 -3.98 -9.58 -5.40
N MET A 200 -4.57 -10.41 -4.51
CA MET A 200 -4.30 -11.85 -4.42
C MET A 200 -2.80 -12.22 -4.28
N ASN A 201 -1.97 -11.30 -3.76
CA ASN A 201 -0.51 -11.43 -3.72
C ASN A 201 0.14 -11.67 -5.10
N GLY A 202 -0.51 -11.24 -6.19
CA GLY A 202 -0.07 -11.49 -7.56
C GLY A 202 1.25 -10.82 -7.93
N GLN A 203 1.65 -9.76 -7.22
CA GLN A 203 2.86 -8.97 -7.45
C GLN A 203 3.03 -8.67 -8.96
N PRO A 204 2.07 -7.93 -9.55
CA PRO A 204 1.92 -7.81 -11.00
C PRO A 204 2.87 -6.81 -11.63
N VAL A 205 3.76 -6.16 -10.87
CA VAL A 205 4.62 -5.09 -11.38
C VAL A 205 6.03 -5.62 -11.56
N VAL A 206 6.57 -5.45 -12.77
CA VAL A 206 7.97 -5.74 -13.08
C VAL A 206 8.74 -4.45 -13.32
N PHE A 207 10.02 -4.47 -12.99
CA PHE A 207 10.91 -3.33 -13.03
C PHE A 207 12.06 -3.58 -14.00
N ALA A 208 12.46 -2.54 -14.72
CA ALA A 208 13.67 -2.53 -15.52
C ALA A 208 14.53 -1.32 -15.17
N TRP A 209 15.84 -1.44 -15.35
CA TRP A 209 16.76 -0.32 -15.25
C TRP A 209 17.32 0.03 -16.64
N ASP A 210 17.11 1.26 -17.06
CA ASP A 210 17.61 1.78 -18.34
C ASP A 210 19.02 2.32 -18.13
N LYS A 211 20.04 1.56 -18.55
CA LYS A 211 21.45 1.95 -18.39
C LYS A 211 21.85 3.24 -19.13
N ASN A 212 21.09 3.63 -20.15
CA ASN A 212 21.42 4.81 -20.95
C ASN A 212 20.95 6.08 -20.25
N THR A 213 19.76 6.05 -19.65
CA THR A 213 19.20 7.21 -18.94
C THR A 213 19.50 7.19 -17.45
N GLY A 214 19.74 6.01 -16.89
CA GLY A 214 19.85 5.76 -15.45
C GLY A 214 18.50 5.58 -14.74
N ASP A 215 17.37 5.63 -15.45
CA ASP A 215 16.03 5.56 -14.85
C ASP A 215 15.62 4.12 -14.53
N ALA A 216 14.74 3.96 -13.55
CA ALA A 216 13.94 2.73 -13.43
C ALA A 216 12.66 2.86 -14.25
N ILE A 217 12.12 1.75 -14.73
CA ILE A 217 10.83 1.66 -15.42
C ILE A 217 9.98 0.64 -14.67
N ALA A 218 8.71 0.96 -14.43
CA ALA A 218 7.76 0.02 -13.83
C ALA A 218 6.62 -0.29 -14.82
N THR A 219 6.38 -1.57 -15.07
CA THR A 219 5.33 -2.03 -15.98
C THR A 219 4.45 -3.11 -15.35
N LEU A 220 3.18 -3.17 -15.76
CA LEU A 220 2.31 -4.28 -15.43
C LEU A 220 2.69 -5.52 -16.25
N ASP A 221 2.83 -6.66 -15.58
CA ASP A 221 3.04 -7.97 -16.18
C ASP A 221 1.70 -8.50 -16.71
N PRO A 222 1.51 -8.59 -18.04
CA PRO A 222 0.25 -9.00 -18.64
C PRO A 222 -0.09 -10.48 -18.35
N SER A 223 0.86 -11.27 -17.85
CA SER A 223 0.60 -12.66 -17.44
C SER A 223 -0.14 -12.76 -16.11
N VAL A 224 -0.20 -11.67 -15.33
CA VAL A 224 -0.87 -11.64 -14.03
C VAL A 224 -2.29 -11.07 -14.19
N ALA A 225 -3.29 -11.96 -14.13
CA ALA A 225 -4.69 -11.65 -14.45
C ALA A 225 -5.34 -10.51 -13.64
N TYR A 226 -4.84 -10.23 -12.42
CA TYR A 226 -5.42 -9.24 -11.50
C TYR A 226 -4.57 -7.97 -11.36
N GLY A 227 -3.59 -7.75 -12.24
CA GLY A 227 -2.80 -6.53 -12.23
C GLY A 227 -3.65 -5.29 -12.52
N SER A 228 -3.55 -4.28 -11.66
CA SER A 228 -4.28 -3.01 -11.82
C SER A 228 -3.36 -1.80 -11.68
N ALA A 229 -3.85 -0.64 -12.14
CA ALA A 229 -3.17 0.64 -11.91
C ALA A 229 -2.93 0.92 -10.41
N VAL A 230 -3.83 0.45 -9.53
CA VAL A 230 -3.63 0.55 -8.08
C VAL A 230 -2.41 -0.25 -7.64
N ASP A 231 -2.26 -1.50 -8.08
CA ASP A 231 -1.08 -2.32 -7.75
C ASP A 231 0.21 -1.68 -8.27
N LEU A 232 0.16 -1.06 -9.47
CA LEU A 232 1.27 -0.27 -10.01
C LEU A 232 1.68 0.86 -9.06
N GLY A 233 0.70 1.64 -8.60
CA GLY A 233 0.93 2.73 -7.65
C GLY A 233 1.52 2.25 -6.31
N ILE A 234 0.97 1.17 -5.75
CA ILE A 234 1.44 0.56 -4.50
C ILE A 234 2.92 0.12 -4.63
N ALA A 235 3.26 -0.57 -5.71
CA ALA A 235 4.63 -1.03 -5.95
C ALA A 235 5.60 0.15 -6.19
N LYS A 236 5.18 1.17 -6.96
CA LYS A 236 5.97 2.39 -7.19
C LYS A 236 6.25 3.16 -5.90
N MET A 237 5.29 3.26 -4.97
CA MET A 237 5.49 3.91 -3.66
C MET A 237 6.55 3.18 -2.83
N ASN A 238 6.43 1.85 -2.73
CA ASN A 238 7.40 1.03 -2.02
C ASN A 238 8.80 1.12 -2.67
N PHE A 239 8.87 1.07 -4.00
CA PHE A 239 10.13 1.27 -4.74
C PHE A 239 10.76 2.64 -4.43
N GLN A 240 9.97 3.71 -4.46
CA GLN A 240 10.47 5.06 -4.20
C GLN A 240 11.03 5.19 -2.78
N ILE A 241 10.39 4.55 -1.79
CA ILE A 241 10.89 4.51 -0.41
C ILE A 241 12.19 3.71 -0.34
N GLY A 242 12.23 2.50 -0.93
CA GLY A 242 13.41 1.62 -0.90
C GLY A 242 14.63 2.17 -1.64
N SER A 243 14.42 2.93 -2.71
CA SER A 243 15.50 3.58 -3.48
C SER A 243 16.09 4.82 -2.80
N GLY A 244 15.49 5.27 -1.68
CA GLY A 244 15.96 6.42 -0.91
C GLY A 244 15.52 7.77 -1.45
N GLY A 245 14.49 7.82 -2.32
CA GLY A 245 13.94 9.05 -2.89
C GLY A 245 14.12 9.17 -4.41
N GLY A 246 13.29 10.02 -5.01
CA GLY A 246 13.16 10.23 -6.46
C GLY A 246 11.70 10.52 -6.82
N THR A 247 11.38 10.51 -8.11
CA THR A 247 10.02 10.81 -8.60
C THR A 247 9.66 9.90 -9.76
N TRP A 248 8.43 9.39 -9.75
CA TRP A 248 7.85 8.63 -10.84
C TRP A 248 7.09 9.52 -11.82
N THR A 249 7.18 9.21 -13.10
CA THR A 249 6.10 9.55 -14.04
C THR A 249 4.95 8.54 -13.87
N TRP A 250 3.73 9.02 -14.04
CA TRP A 250 2.54 8.17 -14.01
C TRP A 250 2.42 7.31 -15.28
N GLY A 251 1.59 6.28 -15.21
CA GLY A 251 1.31 5.32 -16.26
C GLY A 251 2.10 4.02 -16.16
N ASP A 252 1.56 2.99 -16.82
CA ASP A 252 2.25 1.74 -17.12
C ASP A 252 3.42 2.02 -18.09
N GLY A 253 4.63 1.62 -17.70
CA GLY A 253 5.87 2.06 -18.34
C GLY A 253 6.41 3.40 -17.81
N GLY A 254 5.84 3.91 -16.71
CA GLY A 254 6.33 5.12 -16.05
C GLY A 254 7.78 4.99 -15.58
N ARG A 255 8.51 6.11 -15.61
CA ARG A 255 9.94 6.19 -15.31
C ARG A 255 10.20 6.78 -13.94
N PHE A 256 11.18 6.24 -13.23
CA PHE A 256 11.68 6.76 -11.97
C PHE A 256 12.96 7.53 -12.21
N ILE A 257 12.91 8.82 -11.88
CA ILE A 257 14.05 9.73 -11.95
C ILE A 257 14.54 9.93 -10.53
N ARG A 258 15.77 9.49 -10.27
CA ARG A 258 16.41 9.69 -8.97
C ARG A 258 16.88 11.14 -8.85
N SER A 259 16.51 11.79 -7.76
CA SER A 259 16.92 13.15 -7.40
C SER A 259 18.23 13.17 -6.61
#